data_AF-A0A1Z5LCF1-F1
#
_entry.id   AF-A0A1Z5LCF1-F1
#
_cell.length_a   1.000
_cell.length_b   1.000
_cell.length_c   1.000
_cell.angle_alpha   90.00
_cell.angle_beta   90.00
_cell.angle_gamma   90.00
#
_symmetry.space_group_name_H-M   'P 1'
#
loop_
_entity.id
_entity.type
_entity.pdbx_description
1 polymer ?
#
loop_
_entity_poly.entity_id
_entity_poly.type
_entity_poly.pdbx_seq_one_letter_code
_entity_poly.pdbx_strand_id
1 'polypeptide(L)'
;MVSAEFVPLQPTHLSFFQKMWELQYKMLSVNQENVQDHVYSSEPAEWPLMTRGIAYWVSTVSNAQIHLLGNLVIWYTGTLFLVLYLVVFAIYVMRRHRCVYDIPHETFDKFQFCGEVCIVGYALHLVPYFFADRTLFLHHYLPALLFKIILIGVVVDHLDYSQLYSSK
;
A
#
# COMPACT_ATOMS: atom_id res chain seq x y z
N MET A 1 15.08 31.69 -7.83
CA MET A 1 14.65 32.61 -8.91
C MET A 1 13.52 31.93 -9.66
N VAL A 2 12.28 32.21 -9.30
CA VAL A 2 11.11 31.76 -10.07
C VAL A 2 11.01 32.73 -11.26
N SER A 3 11.50 32.30 -12.42
CA SER A 3 11.30 33.05 -13.65
C SER A 3 9.81 32.98 -13.97
N ALA A 4 9.11 34.11 -13.98
CA ALA A 4 7.71 34.16 -14.38
C ALA A 4 7.56 33.48 -15.76
N GLU A 5 6.77 32.41 -15.82
CA GLU A 5 6.52 31.68 -17.07
C GLU A 5 5.78 32.62 -18.03
N PHE A 6 6.46 33.02 -19.10
CA PHE A 6 5.91 33.94 -20.09
C PHE A 6 4.74 33.24 -20.79
N VAL A 7 3.51 33.73 -20.62
CA VAL A 7 2.35 33.17 -21.32
C VAL A 7 2.52 33.47 -22.82
N PRO A 8 2.69 32.45 -23.68
CA PRO A 8 2.96 32.70 -25.09
C PRO A 8 1.72 33.35 -25.74
N LEU A 9 1.94 34.47 -26.42
CA LEU A 9 0.89 35.24 -27.10
C LEU A 9 0.35 34.54 -28.37
N GLN A 10 1.02 33.47 -28.81
CA GLN A 10 0.64 32.64 -29.95
C GLN A 10 0.71 31.15 -29.58
N PRO A 11 -0.16 30.30 -30.15
CA PRO A 11 -0.13 28.87 -29.88
C PRO A 11 1.20 28.26 -30.32
N THR A 12 1.94 27.68 -29.38
CA THR A 12 3.17 26.93 -29.65
C THR A 12 2.83 25.59 -30.28
N HIS A 13 3.32 25.35 -31.49
CA HIS A 13 3.19 24.07 -32.16
C HIS A 13 4.34 23.14 -31.75
N LEU A 14 4.03 22.14 -30.93
CA LEU A 14 4.96 21.09 -30.52
C LEU A 14 4.65 19.78 -31.25
N SER A 15 5.69 19.01 -31.56
CA SER A 15 5.50 17.61 -31.95
C SER A 15 4.91 16.79 -30.79
N PHE A 16 4.33 15.63 -31.09
CA PHE A 16 3.77 14.73 -30.08
C PHE A 16 4.77 14.39 -28.97
N PHE A 17 6.00 14.00 -29.32
CA PHE A 17 7.02 13.61 -28.34
C PHE A 17 7.51 14.78 -27.49
N GLN A 18 7.60 15.98 -28.06
CA GLN A 18 7.93 17.18 -27.30
C GLN A 18 6.83 17.52 -26.29
N LYS A 19 5.56 17.46 -26.72
CA LYS A 19 4.41 17.68 -25.83
C LYS A 19 4.35 16.63 -24.72
N MET A 20 4.61 15.36 -25.06
CA MET A 20 4.67 14.28 -24.08
C MET A 20 5.77 14.51 -23.05
N TRP A 21 6.98 14.86 -23.49
CA TRP A 21 8.10 15.14 -22.59
C TRP A 21 7.85 16.34 -21.68
N GLU A 22 7.35 17.45 -22.24
CA GLU A 22 6.99 18.64 -21.48
C GLU A 22 5.95 18.31 -20.40
N LEU A 23 4.92 17.52 -20.73
CA LEU A 23 3.90 17.10 -19.79
C LEU A 23 4.47 16.22 -18.66
N GLN A 24 5.34 15.26 -18.97
CA GLN A 24 5.96 14.41 -17.93
C GLN A 24 6.84 15.24 -16.99
N TYR A 25 7.62 16.19 -17.54
CA TYR A 25 8.42 17.10 -16.73
C TYR A 25 7.56 17.98 -15.83
N LYS A 26 6.46 18.54 -16.35
CA LYS A 26 5.52 19.35 -15.56
C LYS A 26 4.82 18.52 -14.48
N MET A 27 4.39 17.28 -14.78
CA MET A 27 3.79 16.38 -13.79
C MET A 27 4.75 16.00 -12.66
N LEU A 28 6.06 15.89 -12.94
CA LEU A 28 7.06 15.61 -11.92
C LEU A 28 7.33 16.85 -11.05
N SER A 29 7.39 18.03 -11.67
CA SER A 29 7.77 19.29 -11.01
C SER A 29 6.62 19.87 -10.16
N VAL A 30 5.39 19.87 -10.68
CA VAL A 30 4.21 20.48 -10.04
C VAL A 30 3.70 19.67 -8.85
N ASN A 31 3.95 18.35 -8.83
CA ASN A 31 3.54 17.50 -7.70
C ASN A 31 4.20 17.87 -6.36
N GLN A 32 5.23 18.73 -6.37
CA GLN A 32 5.91 19.24 -5.17
C GLN A 32 5.27 20.50 -4.58
N GLU A 33 4.30 21.13 -5.25
CA GLU A 33 3.70 22.41 -4.81
C GLU A 33 2.39 22.25 -4.00
N ASN A 34 1.82 21.04 -3.91
CA ASN A 34 0.58 20.76 -3.16
C ASN A 34 0.82 20.54 -1.64
N VAL A 35 1.57 21.45 -1.01
CA VAL A 35 1.84 21.48 0.44
C VAL A 35 0.79 22.32 1.16
N GLN A 36 -0.50 22.05 0.92
CA GLN A 36 -1.59 22.73 1.65
C GLN A 36 -2.14 21.81 2.71
N ASP A 37 -1.78 22.03 3.97
CA ASP A 37 -2.29 21.23 5.10
C ASP A 37 -3.82 21.15 5.07
N HIS A 38 -4.34 19.92 4.94
CA HIS A 38 -5.77 19.66 4.91
C HIS A 38 -6.20 19.01 6.23
N VAL A 39 -7.32 19.45 6.81
CA VAL A 39 -7.79 19.01 8.14
C VAL A 39 -7.97 17.48 8.23
N TYR A 40 -8.35 16.84 7.12
CA TYR A 40 -8.51 15.39 7.01
C TYR A 40 -7.28 14.66 6.45
N SER A 41 -6.10 15.29 6.42
CA SER A 41 -4.88 14.59 6.05
C SER A 41 -4.50 13.54 7.11
N SER A 42 -3.86 12.47 6.65
CA SER A 42 -3.35 11.41 7.51
C SER A 42 -1.96 10.97 7.10
N GLU A 43 -1.19 10.52 8.07
CA GLU A 43 0.20 10.11 7.87
C GLU A 43 0.30 8.62 7.50
N PRO A 44 1.35 8.21 6.75
CA PRO A 44 1.56 6.80 6.40
C PRO A 44 1.60 5.84 7.60
N ALA A 45 2.11 6.29 8.74
CA ALA A 45 2.18 5.51 9.98
C ALA A 45 0.79 5.28 10.63
N GLU A 46 -0.18 6.15 10.36
CA GLU A 46 -1.54 6.07 10.88
C GLU A 46 -2.40 5.05 10.13
N TRP A 47 -2.06 4.79 8.86
CA TRP A 47 -2.90 3.96 8.00
C TRP A 47 -3.02 2.52 8.45
N PRO A 48 -1.97 1.80 8.89
CA PRO A 48 -2.10 0.39 9.31
C PRO A 48 -3.06 0.18 10.48
N LEU A 49 -3.27 1.18 11.33
CA LEU A 49 -4.20 1.13 12.47
C LEU A 49 -5.52 1.87 12.21
N MET A 50 -5.64 2.54 11.06
CA MET A 50 -6.82 3.32 10.67
C MET A 50 -7.23 4.32 11.76
N THR A 51 -6.28 5.07 12.31
CA THR A 51 -6.55 6.05 13.38
C THR A 51 -7.34 7.26 12.88
N ARG A 52 -7.24 7.58 11.59
CA ARG A 52 -7.92 8.70 10.93
C ARG A 52 -8.65 8.25 9.66
N GLY A 53 -9.91 8.68 9.55
CA GLY A 53 -10.73 8.57 8.33
C GLY A 53 -10.79 9.88 7.55
N ILE A 54 -11.53 9.90 6.44
CA ILE A 54 -11.70 11.10 5.60
C ILE A 54 -13.18 11.38 5.40
N ALA A 55 -13.61 12.62 5.65
CA ALA A 55 -14.93 13.08 5.24
C ALA A 55 -14.88 13.53 3.77
N TYR A 56 -15.65 12.88 2.89
CA TYR A 56 -15.78 13.30 1.49
C TYR A 56 -16.83 14.38 1.31
N TRP A 57 -17.91 14.28 2.08
CA TRP A 57 -19.03 15.20 1.96
C TRP A 57 -19.75 15.34 3.29
N VAL A 58 -20.10 16.57 3.62
CA VAL A 58 -20.91 16.94 4.78
C VAL A 58 -22.00 17.87 4.26
N SER A 59 -23.27 17.55 4.53
CA SER A 59 -24.37 18.44 4.15
C SER A 59 -24.34 19.72 4.98
N THR A 60 -24.64 20.85 4.35
CA THR A 60 -24.79 22.14 5.03
C THR A 60 -26.19 22.34 5.62
N VAL A 61 -27.17 21.52 5.20
CA VAL A 61 -28.58 21.68 5.56
C VAL A 61 -29.09 20.52 6.41
N SER A 62 -28.58 19.30 6.18
CA SER A 62 -28.90 18.12 6.99
C SER A 62 -27.68 17.62 7.76
N ASN A 63 -27.87 16.73 8.74
CA ASN A 63 -26.75 16.08 9.44
C ASN A 63 -26.18 14.86 8.67
N ALA A 64 -26.34 14.83 7.34
CA ALA A 64 -25.86 13.74 6.51
C ALA A 64 -24.38 13.91 6.17
N GLN A 65 -23.61 12.82 6.20
CA GLN A 65 -22.18 12.81 5.94
C GLN A 65 -21.74 11.53 5.23
N ILE A 66 -20.77 11.65 4.32
CA ILE A 66 -20.14 10.53 3.62
C ILE A 66 -18.67 10.48 4.04
N HIS A 67 -18.27 9.39 4.67
CA HIS A 67 -16.91 9.17 5.19
C HIS A 67 -16.27 7.95 4.56
N LEU A 68 -15.00 8.06 4.21
CA LEU A 68 -14.13 6.92 3.95
C LEU A 68 -13.64 6.37 5.29
N LEU A 69 -14.19 5.24 5.67
CA LEU A 69 -13.68 4.40 6.75
C LEU A 69 -13.47 3.00 6.22
N GLY A 70 -12.32 2.43 6.49
CA GLY A 70 -12.06 1.03 6.20
C GLY A 70 -12.89 0.10 7.08
N ASN A 71 -13.09 -1.13 6.61
CA ASN A 71 -13.69 -2.17 7.44
C ASN A 71 -12.68 -2.60 8.51
N LEU A 72 -12.99 -2.33 9.78
CA LEU A 72 -12.13 -2.66 10.93
C LEU A 72 -11.70 -4.14 10.93
N VAL A 73 -12.62 -5.06 10.64
CA VAL A 73 -12.32 -6.50 10.64
C VAL A 73 -11.26 -6.82 9.60
N ILE A 74 -11.41 -6.31 8.37
CA ILE A 74 -10.45 -6.57 7.28
C ILE A 74 -9.09 -5.94 7.60
N TRP A 75 -9.09 -4.74 8.19
CA TRP A 75 -7.87 -3.99 8.47
C TRP A 75 -7.01 -4.65 9.55
N TYR A 76 -7.64 -5.04 10.66
CA TYR A 76 -6.97 -5.70 11.77
C TYR A 76 -6.60 -7.14 11.44
N THR A 77 -7.48 -7.89 10.75
CA THR A 77 -7.12 -9.26 10.30
C THR A 77 -5.97 -9.21 9.30
N GLY A 78 -5.97 -8.30 8.31
CA GLY A 78 -4.85 -8.15 7.39
C GLY A 78 -3.52 -7.82 8.10
N THR A 79 -3.56 -7.02 9.16
CA THR A 79 -2.36 -6.70 9.96
C THR A 79 -1.92 -7.89 10.83
N LEU A 80 -2.86 -8.61 11.44
CA LEU A 80 -2.59 -9.83 12.19
C LEU A 80 -1.93 -10.90 11.30
N PHE A 81 -2.47 -11.13 10.11
CA PHE A 81 -1.96 -12.12 9.16
C PHE A 81 -0.61 -11.75 8.58
N LEU A 82 -0.32 -10.45 8.42
CA LEU A 82 1.02 -9.98 8.08
C LEU A 82 2.04 -10.33 9.16
N VAL A 83 1.73 -10.06 10.42
CA VAL A 83 2.62 -10.43 11.55
C VAL A 83 2.77 -11.95 11.65
N LEU A 84 1.66 -12.68 11.52
CA LEU A 84 1.65 -14.14 11.57
C LEU A 84 2.53 -14.75 10.48
N TYR A 85 2.42 -14.27 9.24
CA TYR A 85 3.27 -14.72 8.14
C TYR A 85 4.74 -14.49 8.46
N LEU A 86 5.13 -13.28 8.91
CA LEU A 86 6.53 -12.96 9.22
C LEU A 86 7.10 -13.86 10.32
N VAL A 87 6.32 -14.13 11.37
CA VAL A 87 6.72 -15.03 12.45
C VAL A 87 6.89 -16.46 11.96
N VAL A 88 5.90 -16.99 11.23
CA VAL A 88 5.94 -18.37 10.69
C VAL A 88 7.11 -18.52 9.70
N PHE A 89 7.29 -17.56 8.79
CA PHE A 89 8.38 -17.55 7.84
C PHE A 89 9.75 -17.50 8.54
N ALA A 90 9.92 -16.63 9.53
CA ALA A 90 11.15 -16.56 10.32
C ALA A 90 11.44 -17.90 11.04
N ILE A 91 10.42 -18.55 11.61
CA ILE A 91 10.56 -19.87 12.22
C ILE A 91 11.02 -20.91 11.18
N TYR A 92 10.42 -20.96 9.99
CA TYR A 92 10.83 -21.88 8.95
C TYR A 92 12.26 -21.65 8.48
N VAL A 93 12.66 -20.39 8.25
CA VAL A 93 14.03 -20.05 7.86
C VAL A 93 15.02 -20.48 8.95
N MET A 94 14.73 -20.21 10.22
CA MET A 94 15.58 -20.63 11.35
C MET A 94 15.68 -22.16 11.47
N ARG A 95 14.58 -22.89 11.29
CA ARG A 95 14.57 -24.38 11.36
C ARG A 95 15.32 -24.99 10.18
N ARG A 96 15.12 -24.48 8.97
CA ARG A 96 15.86 -24.91 7.77
C ARG A 96 17.36 -24.64 7.88
N HIS A 97 17.77 -23.52 8.48
CA HIS A 97 19.18 -23.24 8.78
C HIS A 97 19.79 -24.26 9.78
N ARG A 98 18.95 -24.93 10.59
CA ARG A 98 19.36 -26.04 11.47
C ARG A 98 19.18 -27.42 10.81
N CYS A 99 18.97 -27.46 9.49
CA CYS A 99 18.71 -28.66 8.70
C CYS A 99 17.46 -29.44 9.18
N VAL A 100 16.48 -28.76 9.78
CA VAL A 100 15.18 -29.33 10.14
C VAL A 100 14.15 -28.90 9.10
N TYR A 101 13.55 -29.88 8.42
CA TYR A 101 12.60 -29.67 7.33
C TYR A 101 11.20 -30.15 7.74
N ASP A 102 10.36 -29.23 8.21
CA ASP A 102 9.01 -29.56 8.71
C ASP A 102 8.00 -29.85 7.59
N ILE A 103 8.20 -29.21 6.43
CA ILE A 103 7.33 -29.30 5.26
C ILE A 103 8.16 -29.61 4.02
N PRO A 104 7.55 -30.25 3.00
CA PRO A 104 8.20 -30.47 1.71
C PRO A 104 8.77 -29.18 1.12
N HIS A 105 9.87 -29.30 0.37
CA HIS A 105 10.53 -28.15 -0.26
C HIS A 105 9.57 -27.37 -1.17
N GLU A 106 8.78 -28.07 -1.99
CA GLU A 106 7.84 -27.45 -2.93
C GLU A 106 6.78 -26.58 -2.21
N THR A 107 6.24 -27.06 -1.09
CA THR A 107 5.28 -26.30 -0.26
C THR A 107 5.93 -25.04 0.30
N PHE A 108 7.17 -25.15 0.78
CA PHE A 108 7.90 -24.01 1.30
C PHE A 108 8.22 -22.97 0.23
N ASP A 109 8.66 -23.41 -0.96
CA ASP A 109 8.98 -22.52 -2.07
C ASP A 109 7.73 -21.75 -2.53
N LYS A 110 6.56 -22.42 -2.58
CA LYS A 110 5.27 -21.76 -2.85
C LYS A 110 4.93 -20.72 -1.77
N PHE A 111 5.03 -21.09 -0.49
CA PHE A 111 4.73 -20.21 0.64
C PHE A 111 5.66 -18.99 0.68
N GLN A 112 6.95 -19.21 0.43
CA GLN A 112 7.96 -18.15 0.33
C GLN A 112 7.62 -17.21 -0.82
N PHE A 113 7.48 -17.73 -2.05
CA PHE A 113 7.22 -16.90 -3.23
C PHE A 113 5.94 -16.07 -3.10
N CYS A 114 4.82 -16.69 -2.73
CA CYS A 114 3.54 -15.98 -2.58
C CYS A 114 3.61 -14.90 -1.50
N GLY A 115 4.25 -15.18 -0.36
CA GLY A 115 4.37 -14.21 0.71
C GLY A 115 5.39 -13.11 0.45
N GLU A 116 6.49 -13.39 -0.24
CA GLU A 116 7.45 -12.39 -0.71
C GLU A 116 6.76 -11.39 -1.66
N VAL A 117 6.00 -11.88 -2.64
CA VAL A 117 5.21 -11.03 -3.55
C VAL A 117 4.26 -10.13 -2.75
N CYS A 118 3.58 -10.68 -1.73
CA CYS A 118 2.66 -9.90 -0.91
C CYS A 118 3.37 -8.86 -0.04
N ILE A 119 4.48 -9.21 0.62
CA ILE A 119 5.23 -8.29 1.49
C ILE A 119 5.91 -7.20 0.67
N VAL A 120 6.58 -7.57 -0.41
CA VAL A 120 7.23 -6.59 -1.30
C VAL A 120 6.18 -5.69 -1.93
N GLY A 121 5.07 -6.26 -2.40
CA GLY A 121 3.94 -5.48 -2.91
C GLY A 121 3.38 -4.51 -1.88
N TYR A 122 3.17 -4.96 -0.64
CA TYR A 122 2.75 -4.12 0.48
C TYR A 122 3.75 -2.99 0.77
N ALA A 123 5.05 -3.31 0.84
CA ALA A 123 6.10 -2.34 1.12
C ALA A 123 6.23 -1.30 -0.01
N LEU A 124 6.20 -1.72 -1.28
CA LEU A 124 6.26 -0.80 -2.43
C LEU A 124 5.06 0.15 -2.49
N HIS A 125 3.91 -0.23 -1.94
CA HIS A 125 2.73 0.62 -1.88
C HIS A 125 2.56 1.36 -0.55
N LEU A 126 3.51 1.24 0.38
CA LEU A 126 3.47 1.93 1.67
C LEU A 126 4.71 2.83 1.88
N VAL A 127 5.90 2.27 1.68
CA VAL A 127 7.19 2.89 1.97
C VAL A 127 7.42 4.21 1.19
N PRO A 128 7.11 4.31 -0.12
CA PRO A 128 7.33 5.56 -0.85
C PRO A 128 6.58 6.76 -0.28
N TYR A 129 5.45 6.53 0.40
CA TYR A 129 4.66 7.61 1.00
C TYR A 129 5.32 8.24 2.22
N PHE A 130 6.26 7.55 2.89
CA PHE A 130 7.05 8.14 3.98
C PHE A 130 8.05 9.21 3.50
N PHE A 131 8.36 9.21 2.20
CA PHE A 131 9.27 10.17 1.57
C PHE A 131 8.54 11.19 0.68
N ALA A 132 7.20 11.20 0.75
CA ALA A 132 6.39 12.08 -0.08
C ALA A 132 6.05 13.37 0.69
N ASP A 133 6.65 14.49 0.27
CA ASP A 133 6.40 15.83 0.83
C ASP A 133 5.11 16.47 0.27
N ARG A 134 3.97 15.78 0.40
CA ARG A 134 2.66 16.29 -0.05
C ARG A 134 1.56 15.88 0.91
N THR A 135 0.37 16.47 0.77
CA THR A 135 -0.80 16.00 1.51
C THR A 135 -1.17 14.57 1.16
N LEU A 136 -1.27 13.72 2.18
CA LEU A 136 -1.67 12.33 2.02
C LEU A 136 -2.97 12.04 2.77
N PHE A 137 -3.57 10.93 2.38
CA PHE A 137 -4.93 10.55 2.73
C PHE A 137 -5.01 9.03 2.78
N LEU A 138 -5.88 8.49 3.63
CA LEU A 138 -6.16 7.05 3.81
C LEU A 138 -6.35 6.26 2.50
N HIS A 139 -6.92 6.86 1.44
CA HIS A 139 -7.13 6.15 0.18
C HIS A 139 -5.80 5.73 -0.51
N HIS A 140 -4.70 6.42 -0.23
CA HIS A 140 -3.37 6.05 -0.74
C HIS A 140 -2.89 4.69 -0.21
N TYR A 141 -3.41 4.25 0.93
CA TYR A 141 -3.09 2.96 1.54
C TYR A 141 -3.91 1.79 0.96
N LEU A 142 -5.01 2.04 0.25
CA LEU A 142 -5.88 0.96 -0.27
C LEU A 142 -5.14 -0.05 -1.17
N PRO A 143 -4.20 0.36 -2.05
CA PRO A 143 -3.38 -0.60 -2.80
C PRO A 143 -2.51 -1.48 -1.89
N ALA A 144 -1.92 -0.92 -0.82
CA ALA A 144 -1.16 -1.70 0.14
C ALA A 144 -2.06 -2.68 0.91
N LEU A 145 -3.27 -2.26 1.29
CA LEU A 145 -4.26 -3.12 1.94
C LEU A 145 -4.63 -4.33 1.08
N LEU A 146 -4.68 -4.19 -0.25
CA LEU A 146 -4.96 -5.32 -1.16
C LEU A 146 -3.96 -6.47 -0.95
N PHE A 147 -2.67 -6.16 -0.84
CA PHE A 147 -1.65 -7.18 -0.58
C PHE A 147 -1.82 -7.87 0.77
N LYS A 148 -2.27 -7.14 1.80
CA LYS A 148 -2.64 -7.75 3.09
C LYS A 148 -3.82 -8.72 2.93
N ILE A 149 -4.83 -8.36 2.14
CA ILE A 149 -6.01 -9.22 1.91
C ILE A 149 -5.59 -10.50 1.17
N ILE A 150 -4.73 -10.39 0.15
CA ILE A 150 -4.21 -11.56 -0.56
C ILE A 150 -3.36 -12.44 0.39
N LEU A 151 -2.55 -11.83 1.25
CA LEU A 151 -1.72 -12.53 2.23
C LEU A 151 -2.55 -13.37 3.21
N ILE A 152 -3.76 -12.92 3.59
CA ILE A 152 -4.68 -13.74 4.39
C ILE A 152 -4.94 -15.07 3.69
N GLY A 153 -5.26 -15.05 2.40
CA GLY A 153 -5.49 -16.26 1.61
C GLY A 153 -4.27 -17.18 1.57
N VAL A 154 -3.07 -16.62 1.38
CA VAL A 154 -1.80 -17.38 1.36
C VAL A 154 -1.56 -18.10 2.68
N VAL A 155 -1.75 -17.41 3.80
CA VAL A 155 -1.52 -18.00 5.13
C VAL A 155 -2.60 -19.02 5.47
N VAL A 156 -3.86 -18.76 5.14
CA VAL A 156 -4.95 -19.73 5.38
C VAL A 156 -4.75 -21.01 4.57
N ASP A 157 -4.41 -20.91 3.28
CA ASP A 157 -4.07 -22.05 2.40
C ASP A 157 -2.93 -22.87 3.02
N HIS A 158 -1.89 -22.19 3.52
CA HIS A 158 -0.75 -22.84 4.15
C HIS A 158 -1.10 -23.55 5.47
N LEU A 159 -1.92 -22.92 6.31
CA LEU A 159 -2.36 -23.50 7.57
C LEU A 159 -3.20 -24.77 7.33
N ASP A 160 -4.14 -24.74 6.39
CA ASP A 160 -4.96 -25.89 6.04
C ASP A 160 -4.11 -27.06 5.52
N TYR A 161 -3.18 -26.78 4.60
CA TYR A 161 -2.22 -27.77 4.11
C TYR A 161 -1.37 -28.38 5.23
N SER A 162 -0.89 -27.56 6.16
CA SER A 162 -0.05 -28.02 7.27
C SER A 162 -0.79 -28.94 8.26
N GLN A 163 -2.08 -28.68 8.50
CA GLN A 163 -2.91 -29.52 9.36
C GLN A 163 -3.17 -30.89 8.72
N LEU A 164 -3.47 -30.92 7.43
CA LEU A 164 -3.65 -32.17 6.68
C LEU A 164 -2.38 -33.03 6.64
N TYR A 165 -1.20 -32.40 6.58
CA TYR A 165 0.06 -33.12 6.63
C TYR A 165 0.36 -33.68 8.03
N SER A 166 0.11 -32.90 9.09
CA SER A 166 0.33 -33.35 10.47
C SER A 166 -0.62 -34.47 10.92
N SER A 167 -1.75 -34.65 10.24
CA SER A 167 -2.74 -35.69 10.54
C SER A 167 -2.44 -37.04 9.88
N LYS A 168 -1.42 -37.14 9.03
CA LYS A 168 -0.97 -38.37 8.37
C LYS A 168 0.27 -38.93 9.05
#